data_AF-A0AAD8RAS6-F1
#
_entry.id   AF-A0AAD8RAS6-F1
#
_cell.length_a   1.000
_cell.length_b   1.000
_cell.length_c   1.000
_cell.angle_alpha   90.00
_cell.angle_beta   90.00
_cell.angle_gamma   90.00
#
_symmetry.space_group_name_H-M   'P 1'
#
loop_
_entity.id
_entity.type
_entity.pdbx_description
1 polymer ?
#
loop_
_entity_poly.entity_id
_entity_poly.type
_entity_poly.pdbx_seq_one_letter_code
_entity_poly.pdbx_strand_id
1 'polypeptide(L)'
;MAIRPGPLTEWPWERMGNFKYLVMAPAVVHGAHRVATKGWGDIDVAYALILPSLLLRMIHNQIWISISRYQTARSKHRIVDRAIEFEQVDRERGWDDQIIFNGLLFFFGYLALPSVRHFPLWRTDGAVMTALLHAGPVEFLYYWFHRALHHHFLYSRYHSHHHASIVTEPITSVIHPFGEHIVYFTLFAIPLLSTVYMGNGSALVFVLYIVYIDFMNNMGHCNFELVPKWMFQVFPPLKYLMYTPSFHSLHHTQFRTNYSLFMPFYDYIYSTMDKSSDELYESSLKGTEETPDLVHLTHMTNLQSAYHLRIGFASIASKPSDNSEWYMWALWPLAWLSMAVAWIYGSSAFVVERIKLKKMKMQTWVVPRYNFQYGLTWDRESINDLIEKAILDADVRGVKVLSLGLLNQAKELNGNGELFRQKYPKLRVRIVDGSGLATGVVLKSIPLDAKQVFLHTGTSKIARAVAMTLCGRGIQVIMKQKKEYDMLKSQMPENKASYLKCSSNNVTKIWIVDKIDDTEQRMAPKGTVFIPITQFPPKKVRKDCTYLSTPAMKIPETMQNIHSCENWLPRRVMSAWHIAGILHVLEGWSTHECGDDMMDVEKAWAAAIRHGFVPLTKA
;
A
#
# COMPACT_ATOMS: atom_id res chain seq x y z
N MET A 1 -4.91 19.44 -6.18
CA MET A 1 -4.62 20.86 -6.46
C MET A 1 -5.41 21.74 -5.52
N ALA A 2 -4.94 22.97 -5.30
CA ALA A 2 -5.66 23.97 -4.51
C ALA A 2 -7.03 24.29 -5.13
N ILE A 3 -7.97 24.77 -4.33
CA ILE A 3 -9.37 24.99 -4.75
C ILE A 3 -9.45 26.09 -5.84
N ARG A 4 -8.58 27.10 -5.75
CA ARG A 4 -8.43 28.18 -6.73
C ARG A 4 -6.95 28.46 -6.95
N PRO A 5 -6.23 27.69 -7.79
CA PRO A 5 -4.78 27.81 -7.96
C PRO A 5 -4.30 29.25 -8.17
N GLY A 6 -3.23 29.63 -7.48
CA GLY A 6 -2.56 30.93 -7.64
C GLY A 6 -1.37 30.86 -8.60
N PRO A 7 -0.64 31.97 -8.81
CA PRO A 7 0.65 31.94 -9.49
C PRO A 7 1.63 30.97 -8.81
N LEU A 8 2.44 30.27 -9.60
CA LEU A 8 3.41 29.29 -9.10
C LEU A 8 2.77 28.14 -8.28
N THR A 9 1.52 27.76 -8.57
CA THR A 9 0.95 26.57 -7.94
C THR A 9 1.63 25.28 -8.40
N GLU A 10 1.81 25.14 -9.73
CA GLU A 10 2.43 23.98 -10.37
C GLU A 10 3.96 24.02 -10.29
N TRP A 11 4.58 22.83 -10.27
CA TRP A 11 6.03 22.71 -10.32
C TRP A 11 6.55 23.03 -11.73
N PRO A 12 7.73 23.66 -11.90
CA PRO A 12 8.26 23.99 -13.23
C PRO A 12 8.43 22.78 -14.16
N TRP A 13 8.61 21.59 -13.60
CA TRP A 13 8.79 20.32 -14.31
C TRP A 13 7.58 19.38 -14.23
N GLU A 14 6.41 19.86 -13.80
CA GLU A 14 5.22 19.02 -13.64
C GLU A 14 4.83 18.29 -14.94
N ARG A 15 4.95 18.97 -16.08
CA ARG A 15 4.71 18.41 -17.42
C ARG A 15 5.68 17.29 -17.82
N MET A 16 6.83 17.17 -17.15
CA MET A 16 7.79 16.10 -17.41
C MET A 16 7.35 14.76 -16.80
N GLY A 17 6.39 14.77 -15.88
CA GLY A 17 5.91 13.56 -15.20
C GLY A 17 7.07 12.75 -14.61
N ASN A 18 7.17 11.47 -14.99
CA ASN A 18 8.25 10.59 -14.52
C ASN A 18 9.66 10.98 -15.04
N PHE A 19 9.77 11.87 -16.03
CA PHE A 19 11.06 12.35 -16.54
C PHE A 19 11.66 13.52 -15.76
N LYS A 20 10.98 14.00 -14.70
CA LYS A 20 11.41 15.13 -13.88
C LYS A 20 12.85 15.02 -13.33
N TYR A 21 13.38 13.81 -13.14
CA TYR A 21 14.76 13.62 -12.69
C TYR A 21 15.81 14.15 -13.67
N LEU A 22 15.46 14.32 -14.96
CA LEU A 22 16.35 14.94 -15.96
C LEU A 22 16.70 16.39 -15.62
N VAL A 23 15.91 17.05 -14.77
CA VAL A 23 16.22 18.39 -14.25
C VAL A 23 17.58 18.40 -13.51
N MET A 24 18.01 17.27 -12.94
CA MET A 24 19.32 17.14 -12.28
C MET A 24 20.47 16.85 -13.25
N ALA A 25 20.22 16.64 -14.55
CA ALA A 25 21.25 16.30 -15.53
C ALA A 25 22.42 17.30 -15.58
N PRO A 26 22.21 18.63 -15.51
CA PRO A 26 23.32 19.59 -15.49
C PRO A 26 24.29 19.37 -14.32
N ALA A 27 23.78 19.06 -13.12
CA ALA A 27 24.61 18.79 -11.95
C ALA A 27 25.44 17.51 -12.13
N VAL A 28 24.84 16.46 -12.70
CA VAL A 28 25.51 15.20 -13.01
C VAL A 28 26.60 15.39 -14.07
N VAL A 29 26.29 16.08 -15.17
CA VAL A 29 27.25 16.37 -16.25
C VAL A 29 28.40 17.23 -15.74
N HIS A 30 28.13 18.24 -14.92
CA HIS A 30 29.16 19.07 -14.31
C HIS A 30 30.10 18.24 -13.42
N GLY A 31 29.55 17.35 -12.59
CA GLY A 31 30.34 16.45 -11.75
C GLY A 31 31.23 15.52 -12.58
N ALA A 32 30.66 14.88 -13.60
CA ALA A 32 31.39 14.00 -14.51
C ALA A 32 32.52 14.75 -15.25
N HIS A 33 32.24 15.96 -15.75
CA HIS A 33 33.23 16.79 -16.42
C HIS A 33 34.40 17.17 -15.51
N ARG A 34 34.13 17.57 -14.25
CA ARG A 34 35.18 17.88 -13.27
C ARG A 34 36.06 16.68 -12.98
N VAL A 35 35.47 15.51 -12.72
CA VAL A 35 36.22 14.27 -12.50
C VAL A 35 37.05 13.91 -13.73
N ALA A 36 36.49 14.04 -14.94
CA ALA A 36 37.20 13.71 -16.18
C ALA A 36 38.37 14.67 -16.48
N THR A 37 38.26 15.95 -16.11
CA THR A 37 39.28 16.97 -16.45
C THR A 37 40.31 17.21 -15.35
N LYS A 38 39.91 17.08 -14.08
CA LYS A 38 40.75 17.41 -12.91
C LYS A 38 40.96 16.24 -11.94
N GLY A 39 40.34 15.09 -12.20
CA GLY A 39 40.43 13.92 -11.34
C GLY A 39 39.54 14.00 -10.10
N TRP A 40 39.46 12.89 -9.36
CA TRP A 40 38.64 12.77 -8.14
C TRP A 40 39.10 13.68 -6.99
N GLY A 41 40.37 14.09 -6.96
CA GLY A 41 40.93 14.97 -5.93
C GLY A 41 40.41 16.42 -5.97
N ASP A 42 39.76 16.84 -7.07
CA ASP A 42 39.14 18.17 -7.20
C ASP A 42 37.74 18.26 -6.54
N ILE A 43 37.19 17.12 -6.11
CA ILE A 43 35.86 17.07 -5.47
C ILE A 43 36.02 17.33 -3.96
N ASP A 44 35.64 18.53 -3.52
CA ASP A 44 35.57 18.84 -2.10
C ASP A 44 34.39 18.15 -1.39
N VAL A 45 34.46 18.14 -0.06
CA VAL A 45 33.49 17.47 0.82
C VAL A 45 32.07 17.99 0.61
N ALA A 46 31.89 19.30 0.41
CA ALA A 46 30.56 19.88 0.24
C ALA A 46 29.92 19.41 -1.07
N TYR A 47 30.68 19.38 -2.18
CA TYR A 47 30.20 18.83 -3.44
C TYR A 47 29.92 17.32 -3.35
N ALA A 48 30.83 16.57 -2.73
CA ALA A 48 30.71 15.11 -2.56
C ALA A 48 29.43 14.71 -1.79
N LEU A 49 28.98 15.55 -0.85
CA LEU A 49 27.82 15.27 0.00
C LEU A 49 26.46 15.63 -0.64
N ILE A 50 26.42 16.36 -1.75
CA ILE A 50 25.14 16.74 -2.39
C ILE A 50 24.32 15.49 -2.73
N LEU A 51 24.85 14.59 -3.55
CA LEU A 51 24.11 13.39 -3.96
C LEU A 51 23.79 12.44 -2.79
N PRO A 52 24.75 12.08 -1.91
CA PRO A 52 24.45 11.29 -0.70
C PRO A 52 23.37 11.91 0.19
N SER A 53 23.35 13.24 0.35
CA SER A 53 22.32 13.92 1.15
C SER A 53 20.93 13.77 0.52
N LEU A 54 20.79 13.92 -0.80
CA LEU A 54 19.50 13.72 -1.48
C LEU A 54 19.01 12.27 -1.38
N LEU A 55 19.92 11.31 -1.53
CA LEU A 55 19.60 9.88 -1.35
C LEU A 55 19.22 9.57 0.08
N LEU A 56 19.94 10.11 1.07
CA LEU A 56 19.62 9.97 2.48
C LEU A 56 18.19 10.45 2.77
N ARG A 57 17.80 11.60 2.22
CA ARG A 57 16.44 12.14 2.38
C ARG A 57 15.38 11.24 1.74
N MET A 58 15.64 10.71 0.54
CA MET A 58 14.72 9.78 -0.13
C MET A 58 14.50 8.52 0.73
N ILE A 59 15.59 7.94 1.23
CA ILE A 59 15.57 6.74 2.09
C ILE A 59 14.87 7.05 3.42
N HIS A 60 15.21 8.17 4.06
CA HIS A 60 14.64 8.59 5.33
C HIS A 60 13.12 8.77 5.24
N ASN A 61 12.63 9.49 4.22
CA ASN A 61 11.20 9.65 3.99
C ASN A 61 10.51 8.31 3.73
N GLN A 62 11.09 7.44 2.89
CA GLN A 62 10.52 6.13 2.61
C GLN A 62 10.43 5.25 3.87
N ILE A 63 11.44 5.26 4.74
CA ILE A 63 11.41 4.55 6.02
C ILE A 63 10.25 5.05 6.88
N TRP A 64 10.09 6.37 7.00
CA TRP A 64 8.97 6.97 7.75
C TRP A 64 7.61 6.58 7.19
N ILE A 65 7.43 6.62 5.86
CA ILE A 65 6.20 6.18 5.19
C ILE A 65 5.90 4.73 5.58
N SER A 66 6.89 3.84 5.44
CA SER A 66 6.72 2.41 5.76
C SER A 66 6.38 2.19 7.23
N ILE A 67 7.06 2.88 8.16
CA ILE A 67 6.78 2.81 9.61
C ILE A 67 5.37 3.33 9.91
N SER A 68 5.00 4.51 9.41
CA SER A 68 3.67 5.10 9.62
C SER A 68 2.57 4.19 9.12
N ARG A 69 2.71 3.61 7.93
CA ARG A 69 1.71 2.69 7.35
C ARG A 69 1.62 1.37 8.11
N TYR A 70 2.76 0.83 8.53
CA TYR A 70 2.78 -0.38 9.37
C TYR A 70 2.10 -0.13 10.73
N GLN A 71 2.45 0.98 11.39
CA GLN A 71 1.86 1.34 12.67
C GLN A 71 0.37 1.64 12.55
N THR A 72 -0.07 2.39 11.53
CA THR A 72 -1.50 2.69 11.34
C THR A 72 -2.31 1.46 10.88
N ALA A 73 -1.69 0.46 10.26
CA ALA A 73 -2.35 -0.80 9.95
C ALA A 73 -2.54 -1.69 11.19
N ARG A 74 -1.57 -1.73 12.12
CA ARG A 74 -1.57 -2.66 13.26
C ARG A 74 -2.01 -2.04 14.59
N SER A 75 -1.62 -0.80 14.85
CA SER A 75 -1.63 -0.18 16.17
C SER A 75 -3.02 0.30 16.60
N LYS A 76 -3.23 0.27 17.92
CA LYS A 76 -4.34 0.95 18.59
C LYS A 76 -4.09 2.44 18.82
N HIS A 77 -2.85 2.92 18.66
CA HIS A 77 -2.39 4.28 18.97
C HIS A 77 -2.48 5.26 17.79
N ARG A 78 -3.52 5.11 16.97
CA ARG A 78 -3.77 6.00 15.83
C ARG A 78 -4.41 7.29 16.33
N ILE A 79 -4.07 8.38 15.68
CA ILE A 79 -4.54 9.71 16.07
C ILE A 79 -5.86 10.01 15.36
N VAL A 80 -5.88 9.85 14.03
CA VAL A 80 -7.06 10.07 13.18
C VAL A 80 -7.50 8.76 12.53
N ASP A 81 -8.73 8.33 12.84
CA ASP A 81 -9.40 7.18 12.20
C ASP A 81 -10.37 7.66 11.11
N ARG A 82 -9.81 8.20 10.02
CA ARG A 82 -10.55 8.51 8.79
C ARG A 82 -9.97 7.72 7.62
N ALA A 83 -10.70 7.72 6.50
CA ALA A 83 -10.35 6.94 5.33
C ALA A 83 -9.19 7.58 4.54
N ILE A 84 -8.20 6.77 4.13
CA ILE A 84 -7.28 7.12 3.04
C ILE A 84 -7.78 6.42 1.77
N GLU A 85 -7.93 7.17 0.68
CA GLU A 85 -8.37 6.66 -0.62
C GLU A 85 -7.30 6.89 -1.70
N PHE A 86 -7.47 6.27 -2.87
CA PHE A 86 -6.55 6.42 -4.01
C PHE A 86 -6.30 7.88 -4.41
N GLU A 87 -7.31 8.75 -4.29
CA GLU A 87 -7.19 10.16 -4.62
C GLU A 87 -6.16 10.87 -3.74
N GLN A 88 -5.99 10.45 -2.49
CA GLN A 88 -4.93 10.97 -1.64
C GLN A 88 -3.56 10.47 -2.11
N VAL A 89 -3.42 9.17 -2.38
CA VAL A 89 -2.16 8.60 -2.88
C VAL A 89 -1.70 9.28 -4.18
N ASP A 90 -2.64 9.58 -5.08
CA ASP A 90 -2.33 10.26 -6.34
C ASP A 90 -1.88 11.70 -6.13
N ARG A 91 -2.52 12.44 -5.20
CA ARG A 91 -2.10 13.81 -4.85
C ARG A 91 -0.72 13.84 -4.22
N GLU A 92 -0.39 12.85 -3.40
CA GLU A 92 0.85 12.81 -2.63
C GLU A 92 2.00 12.15 -3.40
N ARG A 93 1.74 11.66 -4.63
CA ARG A 93 2.73 10.94 -5.44
C ARG A 93 3.99 11.76 -5.77
N GLY A 94 3.87 13.09 -5.87
CA GLY A 94 4.96 14.01 -6.20
C GLY A 94 5.83 14.44 -5.02
N TRP A 95 5.78 13.76 -3.88
CA TRP A 95 6.49 14.17 -2.66
C TRP A 95 8.02 14.33 -2.83
N ASP A 96 8.61 13.72 -3.84
CA ASP A 96 10.04 13.81 -4.16
C ASP A 96 10.42 15.05 -5.00
N ASP A 97 9.45 15.84 -5.47
CA ASP A 97 9.70 17.10 -6.17
C ASP A 97 10.54 18.08 -5.33
N GLN A 98 10.28 18.13 -4.03
CA GLN A 98 11.04 18.92 -3.08
C GLN A 98 12.52 18.47 -3.01
N ILE A 99 12.81 17.17 -3.17
CA ILE A 99 14.18 16.65 -3.12
C ILE A 99 14.94 17.08 -4.37
N ILE A 100 14.30 17.00 -5.54
CA ILE A 100 14.86 17.51 -6.80
C ILE A 100 15.18 19.00 -6.68
N PHE A 101 14.23 19.78 -6.15
CA PHE A 101 14.43 21.21 -5.96
C PHE A 101 15.59 21.53 -5.03
N ASN A 102 15.71 20.83 -3.90
CA ASN A 102 16.87 20.98 -3.02
C ASN A 102 18.18 20.59 -3.69
N GLY A 103 18.17 19.55 -4.53
CA GLY A 103 19.35 19.18 -5.31
C GLY A 103 19.83 20.31 -6.20
N LEU A 104 18.91 21.01 -6.86
CA LEU A 104 19.23 22.21 -7.64
C LEU A 104 19.76 23.33 -6.76
N LEU A 105 19.10 23.62 -5.62
CA LEU A 105 19.53 24.67 -4.70
C LEU A 105 20.93 24.40 -4.13
N PHE A 106 21.24 23.16 -3.76
CA PHE A 106 22.58 22.78 -3.28
C PHE A 106 23.62 22.91 -4.39
N PHE A 107 23.29 22.48 -5.60
CA PHE A 107 24.18 22.61 -6.76
C PHE A 107 24.46 24.07 -7.10
N PHE A 108 23.42 24.91 -7.24
CA PHE A 108 23.58 26.33 -7.54
C PHE A 108 24.23 27.09 -6.38
N GLY A 109 23.90 26.77 -5.13
CA GLY A 109 24.53 27.33 -3.94
C GLY A 109 26.02 27.03 -3.90
N TYR A 110 26.42 25.80 -4.23
CA TYR A 110 27.83 25.41 -4.35
C TYR A 110 28.57 26.22 -5.44
N LEU A 111 27.93 26.47 -6.58
CA LEU A 111 28.52 27.28 -7.65
C LEU A 111 28.63 28.76 -7.28
N ALA A 112 27.60 29.29 -6.61
CA ALA A 112 27.47 30.71 -6.32
C ALA A 112 28.26 31.17 -5.08
N LEU A 113 28.56 30.27 -4.13
CA LEU A 113 29.19 30.61 -2.86
C LEU A 113 30.58 29.95 -2.74
N PRO A 114 31.67 30.66 -3.11
CA PRO A 114 33.03 30.10 -3.07
C PRO A 114 33.46 29.58 -1.69
N SER A 115 32.94 30.18 -0.61
CA SER A 115 33.20 29.76 0.78
C SER A 115 32.77 28.32 1.06
N VAL A 116 31.76 27.79 0.35
CA VAL A 116 31.25 26.42 0.52
C VAL A 116 32.29 25.36 0.16
N ARG A 117 33.17 25.65 -0.81
CA ARG A 117 34.24 24.73 -1.24
C ARG A 117 35.26 24.45 -0.15
N HIS A 118 35.36 25.34 0.84
CA HIS A 118 36.33 25.28 1.93
C HIS A 118 35.67 24.87 3.25
N PHE A 119 34.46 24.30 3.19
CA PHE A 119 33.77 23.87 4.39
C PHE A 119 34.58 22.82 5.15
N PRO A 120 34.86 23.03 6.45
CA PRO A 120 35.29 21.95 7.31
C PRO A 120 34.16 20.93 7.44
N LEU A 121 34.53 19.71 7.84
CA LEU A 121 33.56 18.65 8.06
C LEU A 121 32.56 19.00 9.18
N TRP A 122 33.05 19.58 10.29
CA TRP A 122 32.25 19.92 11.47
C TRP A 122 32.70 21.23 12.11
N ARG A 123 31.73 22.01 12.61
CA ARG A 123 31.95 23.18 13.46
C ARG A 123 30.87 23.29 14.52
N THR A 124 31.28 23.27 15.78
CA THR A 124 30.35 23.32 16.92
C THR A 124 29.68 24.69 17.06
N ASP A 125 30.42 25.78 16.84
CA ASP A 125 29.87 27.14 16.85
C ASP A 125 28.83 27.36 15.74
N GLY A 126 29.09 26.82 14.55
CA GLY A 126 28.11 26.77 13.46
C GLY A 126 26.86 25.95 13.80
N ALA A 127 27.04 24.79 14.45
CA ALA A 127 25.94 23.94 14.89
C ALA A 127 25.04 24.64 15.92
N VAL A 128 25.63 25.29 16.93
CA VAL A 128 24.90 26.06 17.95
C VAL A 128 24.16 27.23 17.30
N MET A 129 24.84 27.99 16.43
CA MET A 129 24.20 29.11 15.71
C MET A 129 23.02 28.63 14.86
N THR A 130 23.16 27.50 14.18
CA THR A 130 22.09 26.89 13.38
C THR A 130 20.87 26.56 14.24
N ALA A 131 21.09 25.94 15.41
CA ALA A 131 20.03 25.59 16.34
C ALA A 131 19.30 26.83 16.89
N LEU A 132 20.05 27.86 17.28
CA LEU A 132 19.48 29.12 17.80
C LEU A 132 18.69 29.88 16.74
N LEU A 133 19.23 29.97 15.51
CA LEU A 133 18.55 30.63 14.40
C LEU A 133 17.28 29.88 13.97
N HIS A 134 17.28 28.55 14.08
CA HIS A 134 16.07 27.77 13.87
C HIS A 134 15.04 28.03 14.97
N ALA A 135 15.42 27.82 16.24
CA ALA A 135 14.52 27.92 17.38
C ALA A 135 13.92 29.33 17.60
N GLY A 136 14.63 30.37 17.16
CA GLY A 136 14.15 31.76 17.23
C GLY A 136 13.55 32.24 15.90
N PRO A 137 14.35 32.86 15.02
CA PRO A 137 13.86 33.47 13.78
C PRO A 137 13.03 32.56 12.87
N VAL A 138 13.46 31.32 12.61
CA VAL A 138 12.75 30.44 11.66
C VAL A 138 11.37 30.06 12.20
N GLU A 139 11.29 29.60 13.45
CA GLU A 139 10.01 29.28 14.10
C GLU A 139 9.06 30.48 14.14
N PHE A 140 9.56 31.67 14.46
CA PHE A 140 8.76 32.90 14.49
C PHE A 140 8.21 33.25 13.11
N LEU A 141 9.07 33.29 12.10
CA LEU A 141 8.68 33.66 10.73
C LEU A 141 7.74 32.62 10.12
N TYR A 142 8.00 31.33 10.37
CA TYR A 142 7.11 30.26 9.93
C TYR A 142 5.72 30.40 10.57
N TYR A 143 5.64 30.59 11.90
CA TYR A 143 4.36 30.70 12.61
C TYR A 143 3.44 31.76 11.97
N TRP A 144 3.98 32.95 11.70
CA TRP A 144 3.22 34.03 11.10
C TRP A 144 2.88 33.77 9.63
N PHE A 145 3.81 33.22 8.86
CA PHE A 145 3.55 32.85 7.47
C PHE A 145 2.47 31.77 7.37
N HIS A 146 2.57 30.72 8.18
CA HIS A 146 1.59 29.64 8.24
C HIS A 146 0.22 30.15 8.67
N ARG A 147 0.15 30.98 9.70
CA ARG A 147 -1.11 31.64 10.08
C ARG A 147 -1.69 32.51 8.95
N ALA A 148 -0.85 33.20 8.18
CA ALA A 148 -1.29 33.95 7.00
C ALA A 148 -1.79 33.03 5.87
N LEU A 149 -1.18 31.87 5.66
CA LEU A 149 -1.66 30.86 4.72
C LEU A 149 -3.07 30.36 5.04
N HIS A 150 -3.50 30.40 6.30
CA HIS A 150 -4.86 30.09 6.72
C HIS A 150 -5.87 31.24 6.55
N HIS A 151 -5.42 32.41 6.11
CA HIS A 151 -6.32 33.44 5.62
C HIS A 151 -6.99 32.98 4.32
N HIS A 152 -8.31 33.17 4.18
CA HIS A 152 -9.15 32.63 3.11
C HIS A 152 -8.56 32.78 1.69
N PHE A 153 -7.91 33.91 1.41
CA PHE A 153 -7.28 34.18 0.13
C PHE A 153 -6.11 33.25 -0.18
N LEU A 154 -5.14 33.12 0.73
CA LEU A 154 -3.96 32.27 0.57
C LEU A 154 -4.31 30.80 0.74
N TYR A 155 -5.24 30.48 1.65
CA TYR A 155 -5.70 29.11 1.89
C TYR A 155 -6.23 28.49 0.60
N SER A 156 -7.20 29.13 -0.05
CA SER A 156 -7.81 28.61 -1.28
C SER A 156 -6.84 28.44 -2.46
N ARG A 157 -5.72 29.17 -2.46
CA ARG A 157 -4.74 29.23 -3.56
C ARG A 157 -3.53 28.34 -3.37
N TYR A 158 -3.08 28.21 -2.14
CA TYR A 158 -1.82 27.55 -1.80
C TYR A 158 -2.06 26.41 -0.81
N HIS A 159 -2.56 26.74 0.37
CA HIS A 159 -2.48 25.82 1.50
C HIS A 159 -3.61 24.79 1.58
N SER A 160 -4.74 24.99 0.88
CA SER A 160 -5.85 24.03 0.85
C SER A 160 -5.45 22.70 0.19
N HIS A 161 -4.40 22.70 -0.64
CA HIS A 161 -3.91 21.48 -1.27
C HIS A 161 -3.28 20.53 -0.24
N HIS A 162 -2.50 21.07 0.69
CA HIS A 162 -1.89 20.35 1.80
C HIS A 162 -2.97 19.78 2.73
N HIS A 163 -3.92 20.62 3.14
CA HIS A 163 -5.05 20.24 3.99
C HIS A 163 -6.10 19.33 3.35
N ALA A 164 -5.99 19.07 2.03
CA ALA A 164 -6.83 18.07 1.39
C ALA A 164 -6.54 16.64 1.92
N SER A 165 -5.37 16.43 2.50
CA SER A 165 -4.94 15.18 3.13
C SER A 165 -5.16 15.23 4.65
N ILE A 166 -6.43 15.10 5.07
CA ILE A 166 -6.81 15.18 6.49
C ILE A 166 -6.17 14.06 7.33
N VAL A 167 -6.06 12.85 6.77
CA VAL A 167 -5.27 11.79 7.38
C VAL A 167 -3.86 11.95 6.85
N THR A 168 -3.01 12.58 7.64
CA THR A 168 -1.63 12.82 7.22
C THR A 168 -0.85 11.51 7.12
N GLU A 169 0.00 11.42 6.10
CA GLU A 169 1.12 10.49 6.02
C GLU A 169 2.42 11.31 6.08
N PRO A 170 3.60 10.74 6.42
CA PRO A 170 4.86 11.51 6.49
C PRO A 170 5.12 12.39 5.26
N ILE A 171 4.78 11.90 4.07
CA ILE A 171 4.89 12.63 2.81
C ILE A 171 3.94 13.83 2.68
N THR A 172 2.80 13.84 3.36
CA THR A 172 1.87 14.98 3.37
C THR A 172 2.59 16.26 3.80
N SER A 173 3.62 16.15 4.65
CA SER A 173 4.46 17.27 5.12
C SER A 173 5.16 18.05 4.01
N VAL A 174 5.32 17.46 2.82
CA VAL A 174 5.97 18.08 1.66
C VAL A 174 5.04 18.23 0.46
N ILE A 175 3.73 18.01 0.65
CA ILE A 175 2.74 18.23 -0.41
C ILE A 175 2.19 19.64 -0.29
N HIS A 176 2.89 20.55 -0.93
CA HIS A 176 2.52 21.96 -1.05
C HIS A 176 2.73 22.43 -2.48
N PRO A 177 2.00 23.46 -2.93
CA PRO A 177 2.28 24.12 -4.20
C PRO A 177 3.70 24.69 -4.28
N PHE A 178 4.22 24.87 -5.50
CA PHE A 178 5.60 25.28 -5.71
C PHE A 178 5.95 26.63 -5.06
N GLY A 179 5.06 27.62 -5.15
CA GLY A 179 5.25 28.93 -4.54
C GLY A 179 5.37 28.89 -3.01
N GLU A 180 4.62 27.99 -2.37
CA GLU A 180 4.71 27.78 -0.92
C GLU A 180 6.05 27.14 -0.53
N HIS A 181 6.53 26.18 -1.33
CA HIS A 181 7.87 25.61 -1.17
C HIS A 181 8.98 26.65 -1.28
N ILE A 182 8.93 27.59 -2.23
CA ILE A 182 9.95 28.66 -2.33
C ILE A 182 10.08 29.42 -1.01
N VAL A 183 8.97 29.73 -0.36
CA VAL A 183 8.97 30.45 0.92
C VAL A 183 9.53 29.56 2.03
N TYR A 184 9.09 28.31 2.14
CA TYR A 184 9.63 27.37 3.14
C TYR A 184 11.13 27.15 2.97
N PHE A 185 11.62 26.97 1.73
CA PHE A 185 13.04 26.83 1.48
C PHE A 185 13.82 28.08 1.83
N THR A 186 13.28 29.26 1.54
CA THR A 186 13.89 30.53 1.95
C THR A 186 14.01 30.61 3.47
N LEU A 187 12.95 30.23 4.20
CA LEU A 187 12.94 30.20 5.66
C LEU A 187 13.99 29.22 6.21
N PHE A 188 14.03 27.99 5.71
CA PHE A 188 15.00 26.99 6.15
C PHE A 188 16.43 27.27 5.68
N ALA A 189 16.62 28.12 4.66
CA ALA A 189 17.94 28.58 4.26
C ALA A 189 18.53 29.61 5.24
N ILE A 190 17.73 30.27 6.09
CA ILE A 190 18.20 31.33 7.01
C ILE A 190 19.35 30.83 7.90
N PRO A 191 19.25 29.71 8.65
CA PRO A 191 20.34 29.26 9.51
C PRO A 191 21.58 28.84 8.71
N LEU A 192 21.37 28.19 7.56
CA LEU A 192 22.44 27.71 6.70
C LEU A 192 23.23 28.86 6.07
N LEU A 193 22.55 29.82 5.44
CA LEU A 193 23.18 30.97 4.81
C LEU A 193 23.82 31.92 5.84
N SER A 194 23.19 32.09 7.01
CA SER A 194 23.77 32.91 8.08
C SER A 194 25.10 32.33 8.55
N THR A 195 25.18 31.01 8.75
CA THR A 195 26.45 30.37 9.14
C THR A 195 27.50 30.43 8.03
N VAL A 196 27.12 30.35 6.75
CA VAL A 196 28.06 30.61 5.64
C VAL A 196 28.61 32.03 5.71
N TYR A 197 27.72 33.02 5.84
CA TYR A 197 28.08 34.44 5.85
C TYR A 197 28.99 34.79 7.03
N MET A 198 28.72 34.20 8.20
CA MET A 198 29.54 34.39 9.41
C MET A 198 30.86 33.60 9.39
N GLY A 199 31.12 32.77 8.37
CA GLY A 199 32.32 31.93 8.30
C GLY A 199 32.29 30.69 9.21
N ASN A 200 31.12 30.34 9.74
CA ASN A 200 30.92 29.23 10.69
C ASN A 200 30.26 27.99 10.05
N GLY A 201 30.03 28.00 8.72
CA GLY A 201 29.43 26.89 7.99
C GLY A 201 30.29 25.62 8.06
N SER A 202 29.64 24.46 8.07
CA SER A 202 30.30 23.15 7.96
C SER A 202 29.40 22.13 7.27
N ALA A 203 30.03 21.17 6.59
CA ALA A 203 29.31 20.27 5.70
C ALA A 203 28.33 19.34 6.44
N LEU A 204 28.71 18.79 7.60
CA LEU A 204 27.82 17.91 8.36
C LEU A 204 26.67 18.66 9.04
N VAL A 205 26.87 19.90 9.49
CA VAL A 205 25.78 20.70 10.09
C VAL A 205 24.67 20.94 9.07
N PHE A 206 25.02 21.21 7.81
CA PHE A 206 24.04 21.34 6.72
C PHE A 206 23.21 20.06 6.55
N VAL A 207 23.87 18.90 6.43
CA VAL A 207 23.18 17.61 6.27
C VAL A 207 22.30 17.30 7.48
N LEU A 208 22.81 17.46 8.70
CA LEU A 208 22.09 17.16 9.93
C LEU A 208 20.89 18.07 10.13
N TYR A 209 21.02 19.36 9.79
CA TYR A 209 19.90 20.29 9.87
C TYR A 209 18.75 19.87 8.94
N ILE A 210 19.07 19.49 7.69
CA ILE A 210 18.06 19.00 6.74
C ILE A 210 17.40 17.71 7.24
N VAL A 211 18.20 16.77 7.77
CA VAL A 211 17.68 15.53 8.37
C VAL A 211 16.76 15.83 9.55
N TYR A 212 17.09 16.83 10.38
CA TYR A 212 16.26 17.28 11.48
C TYR A 212 14.91 17.86 11.00
N ILE A 213 14.93 18.73 9.98
CA ILE A 213 13.70 19.26 9.36
C ILE A 213 12.82 18.12 8.84
N ASP A 214 13.40 17.18 8.08
CA ASP A 214 12.67 16.02 7.54
C ASP A 214 12.12 15.13 8.67
N PHE A 215 12.91 14.90 9.73
CA PHE A 215 12.51 14.09 10.88
C PHE A 215 11.30 14.69 11.59
N MET A 216 11.37 15.96 11.94
CA MET A 216 10.29 16.63 12.66
C MET A 216 9.02 16.67 11.82
N ASN A 217 9.12 17.03 10.54
CA ASN A 217 7.98 17.01 9.61
C ASN A 217 7.34 15.63 9.48
N ASN A 218 8.16 14.58 9.26
CA ASN A 218 7.67 13.21 9.15
C ASN A 218 7.01 12.72 10.45
N MET A 219 7.61 13.05 11.60
CA MET A 219 7.04 12.75 12.91
C MET A 219 5.67 13.42 13.09
N GLY A 220 5.52 14.69 12.70
CA GLY A 220 4.25 15.42 12.83
C GLY A 220 3.11 14.83 11.99
N HIS A 221 3.45 14.20 10.87
CA HIS A 221 2.48 13.72 9.88
C HIS A 221 2.31 12.19 9.88
N CYS A 222 2.90 11.47 10.84
CA CYS A 222 2.91 10.00 10.81
C CYS A 222 1.59 9.32 11.23
N ASN A 223 0.64 10.07 11.79
CA ASN A 223 -0.69 9.60 12.25
C ASN A 223 -0.65 8.48 13.33
N PHE A 224 0.43 8.37 14.09
CA PHE A 224 0.47 7.58 15.32
C PHE A 224 1.26 8.34 16.39
N GLU A 225 0.87 8.22 17.65
CA GLU A 225 1.58 8.90 18.73
C GLU A 225 2.80 8.07 19.17
N LEU A 226 3.99 8.65 19.06
CA LEU A 226 5.26 8.00 19.41
C LEU A 226 6.04 8.74 20.49
N VAL A 227 5.59 9.92 20.93
CA VAL A 227 6.25 10.75 21.94
C VAL A 227 5.78 10.27 23.32
N PRO A 228 6.60 9.52 24.09
CA PRO A 228 6.18 9.03 25.39
C PRO A 228 6.10 10.15 26.45
N LYS A 229 5.18 9.99 27.41
CA LYS A 229 4.92 10.99 28.46
C LYS A 229 6.14 11.33 29.30
N TRP A 230 7.02 10.36 29.54
CA TRP A 230 8.17 10.54 30.42
C TRP A 230 9.08 11.68 29.93
N MET A 231 9.14 11.95 28.62
CA MET A 231 9.96 13.05 28.09
C MET A 231 9.47 14.42 28.60
N PHE A 232 8.15 14.63 28.67
CA PHE A 232 7.56 15.84 29.24
C PHE A 232 7.56 15.86 30.76
N GLN A 233 7.72 14.72 31.43
CA GLN A 233 7.87 14.66 32.89
C GLN A 233 9.30 14.96 33.33
N VAL A 234 10.29 14.43 32.60
CA VAL A 234 11.72 14.64 32.87
C VAL A 234 12.14 16.06 32.50
N PHE A 235 11.64 16.59 31.38
CA PHE A 235 11.91 17.96 30.94
C PHE A 235 10.61 18.67 30.52
N PRO A 236 9.82 19.20 31.47
CA PRO A 236 8.55 19.88 31.19
C PRO A 236 8.61 21.00 30.13
N PRO A 237 9.68 21.81 30.03
CA PRO A 237 9.79 22.82 28.98
C PRO A 237 9.73 22.24 27.55
N LEU A 238 10.05 20.95 27.35
CA LEU A 238 10.02 20.31 26.04
C LEU A 238 8.65 20.42 25.35
N LYS A 239 7.54 20.47 26.11
CA LYS A 239 6.18 20.64 25.58
C LYS A 239 6.04 21.90 24.71
N TYR A 240 6.83 22.94 24.99
CA TYR A 240 6.83 24.19 24.23
C TYR A 240 7.87 24.20 23.10
N LEU A 241 8.89 23.35 23.21
CA LEU A 241 10.04 23.32 22.29
C LEU A 241 9.93 22.21 21.24
N MET A 242 8.91 21.36 21.31
CA MET A 242 8.71 20.26 20.38
C MET A 242 7.22 19.86 20.37
N TYR A 243 6.57 19.90 19.20
CA TYR A 243 5.23 19.37 19.06
C TYR A 243 5.22 17.84 19.14
N THR A 244 4.03 17.28 19.35
CA THR A 244 3.76 15.85 19.15
C THR A 244 3.05 15.60 17.81
N PRO A 245 3.11 14.37 17.28
CA PRO A 245 2.25 13.95 16.17
C PRO A 245 0.77 14.32 16.40
N SER A 246 0.25 14.12 17.62
CA SER A 246 -1.13 14.46 17.97
C SER A 246 -1.43 15.97 17.91
N PHE A 247 -0.50 16.80 18.37
CA PHE A 247 -0.62 18.26 18.30
C PHE A 247 -0.72 18.74 16.86
N HIS A 248 0.15 18.24 15.97
CA HIS A 248 0.13 18.62 14.56
C HIS A 248 -1.06 18.02 13.80
N SER A 249 -1.48 16.81 14.14
CA SER A 249 -2.67 16.20 13.53
C SER A 249 -3.97 16.99 13.83
N LEU A 250 -4.06 17.65 14.99
CA LEU A 250 -5.16 18.57 15.27
C LEU A 250 -5.21 19.76 14.31
N HIS A 251 -4.06 20.27 13.90
CA HIS A 251 -3.99 21.32 12.90
C HIS A 251 -4.68 20.90 11.58
N HIS A 252 -4.41 19.69 11.11
CA HIS A 252 -5.00 19.11 9.88
C HIS A 252 -6.49 18.76 10.00
N THR A 253 -7.05 18.74 11.22
CA THR A 253 -8.46 18.40 11.44
C THR A 253 -9.32 19.58 11.85
N GLN A 254 -8.76 20.57 12.54
CA GLN A 254 -9.45 21.79 13.00
C GLN A 254 -9.12 23.03 12.16
N PHE A 255 -8.00 23.00 11.41
CA PHE A 255 -7.49 24.03 10.50
C PHE A 255 -7.11 25.39 11.12
N ARG A 256 -7.72 25.78 12.23
CA ARG A 256 -7.61 27.13 12.80
C ARG A 256 -6.83 27.23 14.11
N THR A 257 -6.12 26.16 14.47
CA THR A 257 -5.35 26.02 15.70
C THR A 257 -4.01 25.37 15.40
N ASN A 258 -3.06 25.46 16.34
CA ASN A 258 -1.76 24.77 16.27
C ASN A 258 -0.94 25.12 15.01
N TYR A 259 -0.52 26.37 14.85
CA TYR A 259 0.19 26.86 13.66
C TYR A 259 1.72 26.76 13.72
N SER A 260 2.30 26.36 14.87
CA SER A 260 3.76 26.25 15.05
C SER A 260 4.42 25.42 13.96
N LEU A 261 5.69 25.73 13.64
CA LEU A 261 6.51 24.82 12.87
C LEU A 261 6.81 23.59 13.71
N PHE A 262 7.78 23.62 14.63
CA PHE A 262 8.09 22.50 15.52
C PHE A 262 7.93 22.84 16.98
N MET A 263 7.90 24.13 17.33
CA MET A 263 7.85 24.60 18.72
C MET A 263 6.47 25.21 19.03
N PRO A 264 5.59 24.52 19.78
CA PRO A 264 4.28 25.04 20.18
C PRO A 264 4.33 26.37 20.96
N PHE A 265 5.51 26.80 21.40
CA PHE A 265 5.78 28.07 22.09
C PHE A 265 4.93 29.25 21.60
N TYR A 266 4.87 29.50 20.28
CA TYR A 266 4.10 30.62 19.73
C TYR A 266 2.59 30.40 19.77
N ASP A 267 2.11 29.16 19.64
CA ASP A 267 0.69 28.85 19.82
C ASP A 267 0.21 29.11 21.24
N TYR A 268 1.08 28.90 22.23
CA TYR A 268 0.79 29.28 23.61
C TYR A 268 0.78 30.79 23.82
N ILE A 269 1.79 31.52 23.32
CA ILE A 269 1.86 32.99 23.44
C ILE A 269 0.65 33.66 22.83
N TYR A 270 0.26 33.25 21.62
CA TYR A 270 -0.81 33.88 20.86
C TYR A 270 -2.18 33.21 21.07
N SER A 271 -2.27 32.25 22.00
CA SER A 271 -3.51 31.54 22.34
C SER A 271 -4.19 30.88 21.13
N THR A 272 -3.40 30.30 20.24
CA THR A 272 -3.87 29.54 19.06
C THR A 272 -3.75 28.03 19.25
N MET A 273 -3.34 27.57 20.43
CA MET A 273 -3.33 26.16 20.81
C MET A 273 -4.76 25.59 20.90
N ASP A 274 -5.01 24.43 20.33
CA ASP A 274 -6.29 23.75 20.43
C ASP A 274 -6.53 23.22 21.85
N LYS A 275 -7.73 23.47 22.39
CA LYS A 275 -8.12 23.08 23.75
C LYS A 275 -8.10 21.56 23.96
N SER A 276 -8.28 20.78 22.89
CA SER A 276 -8.28 19.31 22.93
C SER A 276 -6.89 18.68 22.81
N SER A 277 -5.82 19.48 22.65
CA SER A 277 -4.47 18.97 22.39
C SER A 277 -3.97 17.97 23.44
N ASP A 278 -4.14 18.29 24.72
CA ASP A 278 -3.70 17.42 25.82
C ASP A 278 -4.55 16.14 25.89
N GLU A 279 -5.86 16.25 25.67
CA GLU A 279 -6.79 15.11 25.66
C GLU A 279 -6.51 14.16 24.49
N LEU A 280 -6.23 14.70 23.30
CA LEU A 280 -5.90 13.88 22.13
C LEU A 280 -4.55 13.16 22.32
N TYR A 281 -3.53 13.83 22.85
CA TYR A 281 -2.25 13.21 23.16
C TYR A 281 -2.43 12.03 24.13
N GLU A 282 -3.16 12.27 25.21
CA GLU A 282 -3.45 11.29 26.25
C GLU A 282 -4.25 10.08 25.74
N SER A 283 -5.28 10.32 24.93
CA SER A 283 -6.10 9.26 24.35
C SER A 283 -5.35 8.46 23.27
N SER A 284 -4.52 9.12 22.45
CA SER A 284 -3.69 8.45 21.44
C SER A 284 -2.68 7.49 22.08
N LEU A 285 -2.06 7.89 23.21
CA LEU A 285 -1.16 7.03 23.97
C LEU A 285 -1.85 5.84 24.63
N LYS A 286 -3.10 5.98 25.11
CA LYS A 286 -3.88 4.83 25.60
C LYS A 286 -4.24 3.89 24.46
N GLY A 287 -4.59 4.46 23.32
CA GLY A 287 -5.04 3.77 22.12
C GLY A 287 -6.46 3.21 22.27
N THR A 288 -7.07 2.87 21.14
CA THR A 288 -8.40 2.25 21.07
C THR A 288 -8.27 0.83 20.58
N GLU A 289 -8.57 -0.15 21.45
CA GLU A 289 -8.62 -1.55 21.03
C GLU A 289 -9.81 -1.78 20.12
N GLU A 290 -9.53 -2.36 18.95
CA GLU A 290 -10.54 -2.68 17.96
C GLU A 290 -10.30 -4.09 17.44
N THR A 291 -11.26 -4.96 17.72
CA THR A 291 -11.33 -6.29 17.10
C THR A 291 -11.91 -6.14 15.68
N PRO A 292 -11.23 -6.64 14.63
CA PRO A 292 -11.83 -6.72 13.31
C PRO A 292 -12.89 -7.81 13.25
N ASP A 293 -13.97 -7.59 12.50
CA ASP A 293 -14.99 -8.60 12.24
C ASP A 293 -14.47 -9.67 11.25
N LEU A 294 -13.65 -9.26 10.29
CA LEU A 294 -13.05 -10.12 9.24
C LEU A 294 -11.53 -9.95 9.21
N VAL A 295 -10.83 -11.07 9.05
CA VAL A 295 -9.43 -11.11 8.62
C VAL A 295 -9.35 -11.78 7.24
N HIS A 296 -8.66 -11.16 6.29
CA HIS A 296 -8.27 -11.77 5.03
C HIS A 296 -6.79 -12.13 5.06
N LEU A 297 -6.48 -13.43 4.96
CA LEU A 297 -5.11 -13.93 5.02
C LEU A 297 -4.55 -14.12 3.61
N THR A 298 -3.55 -13.33 3.25
CA THR A 298 -2.87 -13.40 1.94
C THR A 298 -1.38 -13.70 2.12
N HIS A 299 -0.61 -13.71 1.04
CA HIS A 299 0.84 -13.85 1.06
C HIS A 299 1.48 -13.17 -0.17
N MET A 300 2.81 -13.04 -0.16
CA MET A 300 3.53 -12.44 -1.29
C MET A 300 3.52 -13.42 -2.48
N THR A 301 3.36 -12.90 -3.69
CA THR A 301 3.23 -13.73 -4.89
C THR A 301 4.57 -13.96 -5.59
N ASN A 302 5.25 -12.88 -5.94
CA ASN A 302 6.59 -12.89 -6.51
C ASN A 302 7.49 -11.91 -5.74
N LEU A 303 8.79 -11.86 -6.05
CA LEU A 303 9.72 -10.98 -5.35
C LEU A 303 9.27 -9.50 -5.35
N GLN A 304 8.70 -9.03 -6.46
CA GLN A 304 8.24 -7.64 -6.60
C GLN A 304 6.94 -7.35 -5.83
N SER A 305 6.15 -8.38 -5.49
CA SER A 305 4.87 -8.21 -4.79
C SER A 305 5.02 -7.56 -3.40
N ALA A 306 6.20 -7.66 -2.77
CA ALA A 306 6.51 -6.94 -1.54
C ALA A 306 6.35 -5.41 -1.69
N TYR A 307 6.61 -4.87 -2.88
CA TYR A 307 6.43 -3.44 -3.18
C TYR A 307 4.99 -3.02 -3.39
N HIS A 308 4.11 -3.97 -3.68
CA HIS A 308 2.67 -3.76 -3.81
C HIS A 308 1.93 -3.92 -2.48
N LEU A 309 2.61 -4.37 -1.41
CA LEU A 309 2.06 -4.26 -0.07
C LEU A 309 1.97 -2.79 0.34
N ARG A 310 0.93 -2.41 1.09
CA ARG A 310 0.74 -1.03 1.58
C ARG A 310 1.98 -0.46 2.27
N ILE A 311 2.69 -1.28 3.04
CA ILE A 311 3.90 -0.90 3.81
C ILE A 311 5.08 -0.54 2.89
N GLY A 312 5.07 -1.02 1.64
CA GLY A 312 6.09 -0.71 0.64
C GLY A 312 5.92 0.70 0.07
N PHE A 313 5.90 0.80 -1.25
CA PHE A 313 5.81 2.08 -1.94
C PHE A 313 4.36 2.42 -2.24
N ALA A 314 3.85 3.52 -1.67
CA ALA A 314 2.47 3.96 -1.86
C ALA A 314 2.02 4.01 -3.32
N SER A 315 2.86 4.61 -4.17
CA SER A 315 2.60 4.77 -5.59
C SER A 315 2.55 3.44 -6.33
N ILE A 316 3.37 2.46 -5.92
CA ILE A 316 3.40 1.11 -6.52
C ILE A 316 2.22 0.28 -6.03
N ALA A 317 1.96 0.26 -4.72
CA ALA A 317 0.81 -0.43 -4.12
C ALA A 317 -0.53 0.07 -4.68
N SER A 318 -0.62 1.33 -5.11
CA SER A 318 -1.82 1.89 -5.74
C SER A 318 -2.09 1.41 -7.16
N LYS A 319 -1.19 0.60 -7.74
CA LYS A 319 -1.28 0.07 -9.11
C LYS A 319 -1.31 -1.46 -9.09
N PRO A 320 -1.98 -2.08 -10.08
CA PRO A 320 -1.90 -3.53 -10.31
C PRO A 320 -0.46 -4.03 -10.48
N SER A 321 -0.16 -5.22 -9.94
CA SER A 321 1.18 -5.82 -9.95
C SER A 321 1.65 -6.39 -11.28
N ASP A 322 0.78 -6.47 -12.28
CA ASP A 322 1.11 -6.89 -13.65
C ASP A 322 1.77 -5.77 -14.48
N ASN A 323 1.73 -4.53 -14.00
CA ASN A 323 2.44 -3.40 -14.59
C ASN A 323 3.89 -3.35 -14.07
N SER A 324 4.78 -4.15 -14.69
CA SER A 324 6.21 -4.11 -14.37
C SER A 324 6.85 -2.84 -14.94
N GLU A 325 7.25 -1.94 -14.05
CA GLU A 325 7.95 -0.70 -14.40
C GLU A 325 9.46 -1.00 -14.55
N TRP A 326 10.13 -0.37 -15.51
CA TRP A 326 11.54 -0.65 -15.83
C TRP A 326 12.49 -0.49 -14.64
N TYR A 327 12.20 0.44 -13.73
CA TYR A 327 13.03 0.73 -12.56
C TYR A 327 12.91 -0.33 -11.45
N MET A 328 11.94 -1.24 -11.52
CA MET A 328 11.85 -2.35 -10.57
C MET A 328 13.06 -3.29 -10.64
N TRP A 329 13.78 -3.32 -11.77
CA TRP A 329 15.06 -4.01 -11.89
C TRP A 329 16.13 -3.43 -10.96
N ALA A 330 16.18 -2.10 -10.81
CA ALA A 330 17.11 -1.45 -9.88
C ALA A 330 16.78 -1.76 -8.41
N LEU A 331 15.49 -1.98 -8.11
CA LEU A 331 15.02 -2.37 -6.78
C LEU A 331 15.12 -3.88 -6.52
N TRP A 332 15.57 -4.69 -7.48
CA TRP A 332 15.63 -6.15 -7.31
C TRP A 332 16.43 -6.62 -6.07
N PRO A 333 17.61 -6.03 -5.73
CA PRO A 333 18.35 -6.44 -4.54
C PRO A 333 17.55 -6.25 -3.24
N LEU A 334 16.76 -5.18 -3.17
CA LEU A 334 15.90 -4.90 -2.01
C LEU A 334 14.74 -5.91 -1.91
N ALA A 335 14.24 -6.42 -3.03
CA ALA A 335 13.19 -7.43 -3.06
C ALA A 335 13.72 -8.78 -2.54
N TRP A 336 14.95 -9.13 -2.93
CA TRP A 336 15.66 -10.29 -2.39
C TRP A 336 15.91 -10.17 -0.89
N LEU A 337 16.36 -8.99 -0.43
CA LEU A 337 16.56 -8.75 0.99
C LEU A 337 15.24 -8.87 1.75
N SER A 338 14.15 -8.29 1.24
CA SER A 338 12.82 -8.43 1.82
C SER A 338 12.39 -9.89 1.92
N MET A 339 12.63 -10.69 0.88
CA MET A 339 12.36 -12.12 0.88
C MET A 339 13.18 -12.87 1.93
N ALA A 340 14.49 -12.63 2.00
CA ALA A 340 15.36 -13.25 2.98
C ALA A 340 14.94 -12.91 4.42
N VAL A 341 14.64 -11.62 4.68
CA VAL A 341 14.17 -11.16 6.00
C VAL A 341 12.83 -11.79 6.36
N ALA A 342 11.87 -11.82 5.42
CA ALA A 342 10.56 -12.44 5.64
C ALA A 342 10.68 -13.95 5.89
N TRP A 343 11.60 -14.63 5.20
CA TRP A 343 11.78 -16.06 5.39
C TRP A 343 12.44 -16.39 6.73
N ILE A 344 13.53 -15.69 7.08
CA ILE A 344 14.32 -15.95 8.29
C ILE A 344 13.59 -15.50 9.56
N TYR A 345 13.00 -14.29 9.54
CA TYR A 345 12.43 -13.66 10.73
C TYR A 345 10.90 -13.66 10.76
N GLY A 346 10.24 -14.04 9.66
CA GLY A 346 8.79 -14.10 9.57
C GLY A 346 8.21 -15.30 10.32
N SER A 347 7.91 -15.09 11.60
CA SER A 347 7.39 -16.11 12.53
C SER A 347 5.87 -16.05 12.75
N SER A 348 5.20 -15.02 12.22
CA SER A 348 3.76 -14.79 12.30
C SER A 348 3.25 -13.95 11.13
N ALA A 349 1.95 -14.05 10.85
CA ALA A 349 1.30 -13.15 9.91
C ALA A 349 1.25 -11.73 10.49
N PHE A 350 1.37 -10.71 9.63
CA PHE A 350 1.34 -9.32 10.05
C PHE A 350 0.28 -8.51 9.31
N VAL A 351 -0.28 -7.51 9.99
CA VAL A 351 -1.32 -6.65 9.42
C VAL A 351 -0.71 -5.68 8.42
N VAL A 352 -1.25 -5.63 7.21
CA VAL A 352 -0.83 -4.67 6.18
C VAL A 352 -1.87 -3.61 5.91
N GLU A 353 -3.16 -3.94 6.10
CA GLU A 353 -4.26 -3.07 5.73
C GLU A 353 -5.41 -3.19 6.71
N ARG A 354 -6.19 -2.11 6.77
CA ARG A 354 -7.44 -2.01 7.51
C ARG A 354 -8.48 -1.47 6.56
N ILE A 355 -9.60 -2.15 6.43
CA ILE A 355 -10.68 -1.78 5.53
C ILE A 355 -11.95 -1.63 6.35
N LYS A 356 -12.81 -0.69 5.99
CA LYS A 356 -14.09 -0.47 6.66
C LYS A 356 -15.22 -0.52 5.66
N LEU A 357 -16.30 -1.22 6.00
CA LEU A 357 -17.55 -1.21 5.25
C LEU A 357 -18.70 -0.96 6.22
N LYS A 358 -19.29 0.24 6.18
CA LYS A 358 -20.30 0.68 7.16
C LYS A 358 -19.74 0.57 8.60
N LYS A 359 -20.31 -0.33 9.42
CA LYS A 359 -19.85 -0.61 10.79
C LYS A 359 -18.84 -1.76 10.87
N MET A 360 -18.70 -2.54 9.80
CA MET A 360 -17.82 -3.71 9.76
C MET A 360 -16.37 -3.28 9.60
N LYS A 361 -15.50 -3.82 10.46
CA LYS A 361 -14.06 -3.59 10.44
C LYS A 361 -13.35 -4.82 9.90
N MET A 362 -12.40 -4.63 9.01
CA MET A 362 -11.67 -5.72 8.36
C MET A 362 -10.18 -5.46 8.38
N GLN A 363 -9.38 -6.52 8.35
CA GLN A 363 -7.94 -6.45 8.22
C GLN A 363 -7.42 -7.43 7.17
N THR A 364 -6.39 -7.01 6.44
CA THR A 364 -5.61 -7.92 5.59
C THR A 364 -4.34 -8.29 6.33
N TRP A 365 -4.10 -9.58 6.50
CA TRP A 365 -2.90 -10.13 7.13
C TRP A 365 -2.07 -10.85 6.07
N VAL A 366 -0.75 -10.66 6.12
CA VAL A 366 0.19 -11.28 5.18
C VAL A 366 0.99 -12.35 5.90
N VAL A 367 0.95 -13.58 5.38
CA VAL A 367 1.90 -14.62 5.73
C VAL A 367 3.24 -14.25 5.09
N PRO A 368 4.36 -14.21 5.84
CA PRO A 368 5.68 -13.78 5.36
C PRO A 368 6.35 -14.86 4.48
N ARG A 369 5.64 -15.31 3.43
CA ARG A 369 6.05 -16.33 2.48
C ARG A 369 5.65 -15.93 1.05
N TYR A 370 6.42 -16.42 0.09
CA TYR A 370 6.29 -16.17 -1.34
C TYR A 370 5.76 -17.41 -2.07
N ASN A 371 5.09 -17.25 -3.22
CA ASN A 371 4.49 -18.38 -3.96
C ASN A 371 5.41 -19.59 -4.13
N PHE A 372 6.69 -19.38 -4.46
CA PHE A 372 7.62 -20.48 -4.73
C PHE A 372 7.85 -21.34 -3.48
N GLN A 373 7.74 -20.77 -2.27
CA GLN A 373 7.91 -21.49 -1.00
C GLN A 373 6.75 -22.44 -0.72
N TYR A 374 5.52 -22.08 -1.11
CA TYR A 374 4.36 -22.99 -1.05
C TYR A 374 4.52 -24.22 -1.95
N GLY A 375 5.39 -24.13 -2.97
CA GLY A 375 5.75 -25.25 -3.83
C GLY A 375 6.77 -26.21 -3.20
N LEU A 376 7.49 -25.79 -2.16
CA LEU A 376 8.51 -26.59 -1.49
C LEU A 376 7.86 -27.54 -0.48
N THR A 377 8.01 -28.84 -0.69
CA THR A 377 7.35 -29.86 0.14
C THR A 377 7.80 -29.81 1.60
N TRP A 378 9.06 -29.49 1.85
CA TRP A 378 9.63 -29.39 3.20
C TRP A 378 9.19 -28.14 3.99
N ASP A 379 8.69 -27.09 3.32
CA ASP A 379 8.27 -25.84 3.98
C ASP A 379 6.76 -25.85 4.31
N ARG A 380 6.02 -26.90 3.90
CA ARG A 380 4.56 -27.00 4.09
C ARG A 380 4.14 -26.95 5.55
N GLU A 381 4.88 -27.64 6.43
CA GLU A 381 4.61 -27.65 7.87
C GLU A 381 4.81 -26.25 8.46
N SER A 382 5.93 -25.61 8.15
CA SER A 382 6.20 -24.22 8.59
C SER A 382 5.14 -23.23 8.11
N ILE A 383 4.67 -23.35 6.86
CA ILE A 383 3.60 -22.50 6.32
C ILE A 383 2.28 -22.77 7.05
N ASN A 384 1.94 -24.04 7.29
CA ASN A 384 0.73 -24.38 8.05
C ASN A 384 0.80 -23.87 9.48
N ASP A 385 1.95 -23.90 10.15
CA ASP A 385 2.13 -23.30 11.48
C ASP A 385 1.86 -21.79 11.48
N LEU A 386 2.27 -21.08 10.42
CA LEU A 386 2.00 -19.64 10.28
C LEU A 386 0.50 -19.36 10.08
N ILE A 387 -0.17 -20.15 9.24
CA ILE A 387 -1.61 -20.05 9.00
C ILE A 387 -2.39 -20.42 10.27
N GLU A 388 -1.97 -21.47 10.96
CA GLU A 388 -2.56 -21.91 12.23
C GLU A 388 -2.47 -20.82 13.30
N LYS A 389 -1.27 -20.24 13.50
CA LYS A 389 -1.08 -19.12 14.42
C LYS A 389 -1.98 -17.94 14.09
N ALA A 390 -2.16 -17.62 12.80
CA ALA A 390 -3.06 -16.55 12.37
C ALA A 390 -4.52 -16.86 12.69
N ILE A 391 -4.98 -18.11 12.47
CA ILE A 391 -6.33 -18.55 12.82
C ILE A 391 -6.58 -18.48 14.32
N LEU A 392 -5.63 -18.96 15.13
CA LEU A 392 -5.75 -18.95 16.58
C LEU A 392 -5.70 -17.52 17.15
N ASP A 393 -4.83 -16.65 16.62
CA ASP A 393 -4.80 -15.22 17.02
C ASP A 393 -6.12 -14.52 16.66
N ALA A 394 -6.69 -14.80 15.48
CA ALA A 394 -7.99 -14.29 15.09
C ALA A 394 -9.11 -14.79 16.03
N ASP A 395 -9.12 -16.08 16.38
CA ASP A 395 -10.11 -16.64 17.30
C ASP A 395 -10.02 -16.01 18.70
N VAL A 396 -8.81 -15.88 19.25
CA VAL A 396 -8.57 -15.27 20.57
C VAL A 396 -9.05 -13.82 20.60
N ARG A 397 -8.81 -13.06 19.52
CA ARG A 397 -9.25 -11.67 19.40
C ARG A 397 -10.75 -11.51 19.21
N GLY A 398 -11.49 -12.60 18.95
CA GLY A 398 -12.93 -12.58 18.72
C GLY A 398 -13.31 -12.19 17.28
N VAL A 399 -12.43 -12.43 16.31
CA VAL A 399 -12.74 -12.25 14.89
C VAL A 399 -13.83 -13.24 14.48
N LYS A 400 -14.82 -12.77 13.71
CA LYS A 400 -15.96 -13.61 13.29
C LYS A 400 -15.59 -14.54 12.14
N VAL A 401 -14.86 -14.02 11.16
CA VAL A 401 -14.49 -14.74 9.93
C VAL A 401 -13.02 -14.53 9.61
N LEU A 402 -12.34 -15.60 9.20
CA LEU A 402 -11.03 -15.56 8.58
C LEU A 402 -11.13 -16.18 7.19
N SER A 403 -10.89 -15.37 6.16
CA SER A 403 -10.84 -15.82 4.78
C SER A 403 -9.42 -16.17 4.35
N LEU A 404 -9.24 -17.29 3.66
CA LEU A 404 -7.95 -17.77 3.21
C LEU A 404 -7.74 -17.37 1.75
N GLY A 405 -6.89 -16.38 1.49
CA GLY A 405 -6.51 -15.94 0.14
C GLY A 405 -5.29 -16.67 -0.41
N LEU A 406 -5.20 -16.73 -1.73
CA LEU A 406 -4.12 -17.33 -2.51
C LEU A 406 -3.83 -18.78 -2.07
N LEU A 407 -2.56 -19.19 -1.99
CA LEU A 407 -2.18 -20.56 -1.68
C LEU A 407 -2.39 -20.93 -0.20
N ASN A 408 -2.85 -20.01 0.66
CA ASN A 408 -3.20 -20.32 2.05
C ASN A 408 -4.39 -21.30 2.15
N GLN A 409 -5.18 -21.46 1.10
CA GLN A 409 -6.26 -22.44 0.98
C GLN A 409 -5.91 -23.60 0.03
N ALA A 410 -4.64 -23.83 -0.33
CA ALA A 410 -4.31 -24.91 -1.26
C ALA A 410 -4.71 -26.29 -0.69
N LYS A 411 -5.38 -27.11 -1.52
CA LYS A 411 -5.84 -28.46 -1.12
C LYS A 411 -4.68 -29.33 -0.66
N GLU A 412 -3.54 -29.28 -1.35
CA GLU A 412 -2.33 -30.05 -1.02
C GLU A 412 -1.61 -29.55 0.23
N LEU A 413 -1.93 -28.35 0.71
CA LEU A 413 -1.33 -27.74 1.89
C LEU A 413 -2.13 -28.08 3.15
N ASN A 414 -3.44 -27.81 3.14
CA ASN A 414 -4.29 -27.94 4.33
C ASN A 414 -5.74 -28.35 4.02
N GLY A 415 -6.00 -28.86 2.81
CA GLY A 415 -7.34 -29.30 2.42
C GLY A 415 -8.35 -28.16 2.34
N ASN A 416 -7.96 -26.99 1.81
CA ASN A 416 -8.79 -25.79 1.79
C ASN A 416 -9.24 -25.36 3.21
N GLY A 417 -8.33 -25.42 4.20
CA GLY A 417 -8.60 -25.07 5.60
C GLY A 417 -9.22 -26.18 6.46
N GLU A 418 -9.56 -27.33 5.88
CA GLU A 418 -10.18 -28.46 6.59
C GLU A 418 -9.29 -29.00 7.73
N LEU A 419 -7.98 -29.00 7.53
CA LEU A 419 -6.99 -29.39 8.55
C LEU A 419 -7.24 -28.68 9.89
N PHE A 420 -7.45 -27.37 9.85
CA PHE A 420 -7.61 -26.55 11.05
C PHE A 420 -8.98 -26.73 11.69
N ARG A 421 -10.02 -26.95 10.89
CA ARG A 421 -11.36 -27.28 11.40
C ARG A 421 -11.36 -28.61 12.17
N GLN A 422 -10.65 -29.61 11.66
CA GLN A 422 -10.52 -30.91 12.32
C GLN A 422 -9.65 -30.83 13.58
N LYS A 423 -8.53 -30.10 13.52
CA LYS A 423 -7.62 -29.89 14.66
C LYS A 423 -8.29 -29.09 15.78
N TYR A 424 -9.15 -28.14 15.45
CA TYR A 424 -9.82 -27.23 16.39
C TYR A 424 -11.34 -27.20 16.18
N PRO A 425 -12.09 -28.23 16.63
CA PRO A 425 -13.53 -28.32 16.40
C PRO A 425 -14.35 -27.24 17.14
N LYS A 426 -13.74 -26.54 18.10
CA LYS A 426 -14.38 -25.49 18.91
C LYS A 426 -14.04 -24.06 18.44
N LEU A 427 -13.50 -23.88 17.24
CA LEU A 427 -13.24 -22.55 16.68
C LEU A 427 -14.54 -21.73 16.63
N ARG A 428 -14.45 -20.50 17.15
CA ARG A 428 -15.50 -19.48 17.08
C ARG A 428 -15.39 -18.73 15.75
N VAL A 429 -14.17 -18.46 15.30
CA VAL A 429 -13.89 -17.90 13.98
C VAL A 429 -14.28 -18.88 12.88
N ARG A 430 -14.97 -18.39 11.85
CA ARG A 430 -15.32 -19.18 10.65
C ARG A 430 -14.22 -19.08 9.61
N ILE A 431 -13.76 -20.24 9.15
CA ILE A 431 -12.76 -20.35 8.09
C ILE A 431 -13.52 -20.36 6.76
N VAL A 432 -13.13 -19.47 5.85
CA VAL A 432 -13.77 -19.30 4.55
C VAL A 432 -12.75 -19.36 3.43
N ASP A 433 -12.82 -20.39 2.60
CA ASP A 433 -12.03 -20.52 1.38
C ASP A 433 -12.60 -19.64 0.26
N GLY A 434 -13.93 -19.39 0.24
CA GLY A 434 -14.63 -18.50 -0.70
C GLY A 434 -14.98 -19.10 -2.06
N SER A 435 -14.89 -20.43 -2.19
CA SER A 435 -15.13 -21.18 -3.44
C SER A 435 -16.53 -20.97 -4.03
N GLY A 436 -17.56 -20.77 -3.20
CA GLY A 436 -18.95 -20.61 -3.62
C GLY A 436 -19.17 -19.32 -4.42
N LEU A 437 -18.69 -18.19 -3.91
CA LEU A 437 -18.76 -16.92 -4.64
C LEU A 437 -17.88 -16.94 -5.90
N ALA A 438 -16.66 -17.50 -5.81
CA ALA A 438 -15.78 -17.64 -6.97
C ALA A 438 -16.45 -18.44 -8.10
N THR A 439 -17.12 -19.55 -7.75
CA THR A 439 -17.94 -20.35 -8.68
C THR A 439 -19.06 -19.51 -9.30
N GLY A 440 -19.76 -18.70 -8.49
CA GLY A 440 -20.81 -17.80 -8.97
C GLY A 440 -20.30 -16.79 -9.99
N VAL A 441 -19.17 -16.14 -9.71
CA VAL A 441 -18.52 -15.18 -10.62
C VAL A 441 -18.16 -15.83 -11.95
N VAL A 442 -17.59 -17.05 -11.92
CA VAL A 442 -17.24 -17.80 -13.14
C VAL A 442 -18.48 -18.11 -13.96
N LEU A 443 -19.53 -18.66 -13.32
CA LEU A 443 -20.76 -19.04 -14.00
C LEU A 443 -21.48 -17.86 -14.66
N LYS A 444 -21.40 -16.67 -14.05
CA LYS A 444 -22.02 -15.44 -14.57
C LYS A 444 -21.14 -14.72 -15.60
N SER A 445 -19.87 -15.11 -15.72
CA SER A 445 -18.96 -14.67 -16.78
C SER A 445 -19.16 -15.45 -18.10
N ILE A 446 -19.81 -16.62 -18.04
CA ILE A 446 -20.13 -17.43 -19.21
C ILE A 446 -21.31 -16.78 -19.96
N PRO A 447 -21.21 -16.60 -21.29
CA PRO A 447 -22.32 -16.08 -22.10
C PRO A 447 -23.62 -16.89 -21.94
N LEU A 448 -24.76 -16.21 -21.87
CA LEU A 448 -26.07 -16.84 -21.65
C LEU A 448 -26.48 -17.80 -22.78
N ASP A 449 -25.98 -17.57 -23.99
CA ASP A 449 -26.23 -18.37 -25.19
C ASP A 449 -25.22 -19.52 -25.37
N ALA A 450 -24.31 -19.72 -24.42
CA ALA A 450 -23.30 -20.76 -24.48
C ALA A 450 -23.92 -22.17 -24.42
N LYS A 451 -23.82 -22.93 -25.51
CA LYS A 451 -24.27 -24.33 -25.58
C LYS A 451 -23.20 -25.34 -25.18
N GLN A 452 -21.94 -24.98 -25.37
CA GLN A 452 -20.79 -25.84 -25.10
C GLN A 452 -19.66 -25.03 -24.48
N VAL A 453 -18.99 -25.61 -23.49
CA VAL A 453 -17.77 -25.05 -22.88
C VAL A 453 -16.69 -26.10 -22.82
N PHE A 454 -15.44 -25.67 -22.91
CA PHE A 454 -14.28 -26.51 -22.64
C PHE A 454 -13.83 -26.30 -21.20
N LEU A 455 -13.72 -27.36 -20.42
CA LEU A 455 -13.11 -27.37 -19.10
C LEU A 455 -11.73 -27.99 -19.22
N HIS A 456 -10.70 -27.15 -19.11
CA HIS A 456 -9.34 -27.51 -19.48
C HIS A 456 -8.78 -28.64 -18.61
N THR A 457 -8.79 -28.45 -17.30
CA THR A 457 -8.40 -29.43 -16.28
C THR A 457 -8.87 -28.90 -14.92
N GLY A 458 -9.03 -29.79 -13.94
CA GLY A 458 -9.23 -29.38 -12.56
C GLY A 458 -10.20 -30.29 -11.81
N THR A 459 -9.68 -30.98 -10.81
CA THR A 459 -10.46 -31.70 -9.80
C THR A 459 -10.68 -30.82 -8.57
N SER A 460 -10.32 -29.53 -8.72
CA SER A 460 -10.57 -28.48 -7.76
C SER A 460 -12.08 -28.38 -7.50
N LYS A 461 -12.40 -28.01 -6.27
CA LYS A 461 -13.78 -27.85 -5.82
C LYS A 461 -14.59 -26.90 -6.71
N ILE A 462 -13.98 -25.81 -7.17
CA ILE A 462 -14.58 -24.84 -8.11
C ILE A 462 -14.83 -25.49 -9.47
N ALA A 463 -13.86 -26.20 -10.06
CA ALA A 463 -14.04 -26.87 -11.35
C ALA A 463 -15.21 -27.86 -11.31
N ARG A 464 -15.29 -28.67 -10.24
CA ARG A 464 -16.41 -29.61 -10.04
C ARG A 464 -17.74 -28.89 -9.93
N ALA A 465 -17.81 -27.82 -9.13
CA ALA A 465 -19.04 -27.06 -8.92
C ALA A 465 -19.52 -26.38 -10.21
N VAL A 466 -18.60 -25.77 -10.97
CA VAL A 466 -18.88 -25.17 -12.28
C VAL A 466 -19.41 -26.22 -13.25
N ALA A 467 -18.74 -27.37 -13.37
CA ALA A 467 -19.18 -28.44 -14.27
C ALA A 467 -20.57 -28.99 -13.88
N MET A 468 -20.80 -29.22 -12.58
CA MET A 468 -22.09 -29.68 -12.05
C MET A 468 -23.23 -28.72 -12.33
N THR A 469 -22.99 -27.41 -12.21
CA THR A 469 -24.00 -26.40 -12.47
C THR A 469 -24.27 -26.23 -13.97
N LEU A 470 -23.23 -26.25 -14.80
CA LEU A 470 -23.38 -26.13 -16.26
C LEU A 470 -24.09 -27.34 -16.87
N CYS A 471 -23.68 -28.56 -16.51
CA CYS A 471 -24.38 -29.77 -16.94
C CYS A 471 -25.84 -29.80 -16.45
N GLY A 472 -26.11 -29.29 -15.23
CA GLY A 472 -27.47 -29.13 -14.73
C GLY A 472 -28.32 -28.12 -15.50
N ARG A 473 -27.70 -27.14 -16.16
CA ARG A 473 -28.35 -26.18 -17.08
C ARG A 473 -28.47 -26.70 -18.51
N GLY A 474 -28.08 -27.96 -18.77
CA GLY A 474 -28.07 -28.55 -20.11
C GLY A 474 -26.96 -28.04 -21.03
N ILE A 475 -25.92 -27.41 -20.47
CA ILE A 475 -24.75 -26.95 -21.24
C ILE A 475 -23.75 -28.09 -21.32
N GLN A 476 -23.28 -28.41 -22.52
CA GLN A 476 -22.31 -29.49 -22.70
C GLN A 476 -20.92 -29.06 -22.22
N VAL A 477 -20.37 -29.78 -21.24
CA VAL A 477 -19.03 -29.56 -20.70
C VAL A 477 -18.06 -30.56 -21.33
N ILE A 478 -17.02 -30.06 -21.98
CA ILE A 478 -16.07 -30.87 -22.74
C ILE A 478 -14.74 -30.90 -22.02
N MET A 479 -14.21 -32.10 -21.77
CA MET A 479 -12.91 -32.33 -21.16
C MET A 479 -12.02 -33.14 -22.10
N LYS A 480 -10.71 -32.85 -22.07
CA LYS A 480 -9.71 -33.58 -22.88
C LYS A 480 -9.08 -34.74 -22.12
N GLN A 481 -8.81 -34.57 -20.83
CA GLN A 481 -8.11 -35.55 -19.99
C GLN A 481 -9.05 -36.63 -19.48
N LYS A 482 -8.90 -37.86 -19.98
CA LYS A 482 -9.79 -38.99 -19.65
C LYS A 482 -9.84 -39.29 -18.15
N LYS A 483 -8.70 -39.30 -17.47
CA LYS A 483 -8.60 -39.58 -16.02
C LYS A 483 -9.42 -38.59 -15.19
N GLU A 484 -9.32 -37.29 -15.50
CA GLU A 484 -10.06 -36.25 -14.79
C GLU A 484 -11.54 -36.29 -15.13
N TYR A 485 -11.88 -36.55 -16.38
CA TYR A 485 -13.26 -36.78 -16.82
C TYR A 485 -13.90 -37.94 -16.06
N ASP A 486 -13.24 -39.10 -15.97
CA ASP A 486 -13.78 -40.29 -15.30
C ASP A 486 -14.01 -40.01 -13.80
N MET A 487 -13.09 -39.27 -13.16
CA MET A 487 -13.23 -38.90 -11.75
C MET A 487 -14.31 -37.84 -11.50
N LEU A 488 -14.47 -36.87 -12.39
CA LEU A 488 -15.56 -35.91 -12.28
C LEU A 488 -16.90 -36.62 -12.50
N LYS A 489 -17.00 -37.44 -13.55
CA LYS A 489 -18.21 -38.19 -13.91
C LYS A 489 -18.72 -39.07 -12.78
N SER A 490 -17.83 -39.75 -12.04
CA SER A 490 -18.22 -40.60 -10.90
C SER A 490 -18.82 -39.82 -9.72
N GLN A 491 -18.59 -38.50 -9.67
CA GLN A 491 -19.13 -37.60 -8.65
C GLN A 491 -20.42 -36.88 -9.12
N MET A 492 -20.89 -37.13 -10.34
CA MET A 492 -22.08 -36.50 -10.91
C MET A 492 -23.26 -37.48 -10.94
N PRO A 493 -24.49 -37.03 -10.65
CA PRO A 493 -25.71 -37.78 -10.96
C PRO A 493 -25.84 -38.05 -12.46
N GLU A 494 -26.40 -39.20 -12.85
CA GLU A 494 -26.46 -39.66 -14.25
C GLU A 494 -27.11 -38.65 -15.21
N ASN A 495 -28.18 -37.97 -14.77
CA ASN A 495 -28.87 -36.97 -15.57
C ASN A 495 -27.95 -35.80 -15.98
N LYS A 496 -27.04 -35.36 -15.09
CA LYS A 496 -26.05 -34.32 -15.37
C LYS A 496 -24.84 -34.87 -16.12
N ALA A 497 -24.42 -36.10 -15.79
CA ALA A 497 -23.28 -36.75 -16.43
C ALA A 497 -23.46 -36.91 -17.95
N SER A 498 -24.70 -36.97 -18.44
CA SER A 498 -25.03 -36.99 -19.87
C SER A 498 -24.51 -35.77 -20.66
N TYR A 499 -24.37 -34.62 -20.01
CA TYR A 499 -23.85 -33.38 -20.59
C TYR A 499 -22.33 -33.25 -20.47
N LEU A 500 -21.66 -34.16 -19.75
CA LEU A 500 -20.20 -34.22 -19.67
C LEU A 500 -19.65 -35.10 -20.80
N LYS A 501 -18.74 -34.56 -21.62
CA LYS A 501 -18.18 -35.26 -22.79
C LYS A 501 -16.65 -35.27 -22.75
N CYS A 502 -16.05 -36.45 -22.87
CA CYS A 502 -14.61 -36.58 -23.11
C CYS A 502 -14.36 -36.50 -24.63
N SER A 503 -13.63 -35.48 -25.10
CA SER A 503 -13.29 -35.34 -26.52
C SER A 503 -12.01 -34.55 -26.74
N SER A 504 -11.17 -35.02 -27.67
CA SER A 504 -9.95 -34.34 -28.11
C SER A 504 -10.18 -33.38 -29.29
N ASN A 505 -11.30 -33.51 -30.01
CA ASN A 505 -11.49 -32.90 -31.34
C ASN A 505 -12.54 -31.79 -31.36
N ASN A 506 -13.23 -31.52 -30.24
CA ASN A 506 -14.36 -30.59 -30.23
C ASN A 506 -13.89 -29.16 -29.90
N VAL A 507 -14.21 -28.23 -30.79
CA VAL A 507 -13.58 -26.90 -30.85
C VAL A 507 -14.55 -25.85 -30.32
N THR A 508 -14.56 -25.60 -29.01
CA THR A 508 -15.36 -24.52 -28.40
C THR A 508 -14.54 -23.26 -28.20
N LYS A 509 -15.20 -22.09 -28.19
CA LYS A 509 -14.55 -20.79 -27.95
C LYS A 509 -14.61 -20.34 -26.49
N ILE A 510 -15.22 -21.09 -25.58
CA ILE A 510 -15.32 -20.72 -24.16
C ILE A 510 -14.53 -21.74 -23.36
N TRP A 511 -13.41 -21.29 -22.80
CA TRP A 511 -12.45 -22.14 -22.10
C TRP A 511 -12.42 -21.76 -20.63
N ILE A 512 -12.91 -22.67 -19.78
CA ILE A 512 -12.82 -22.57 -18.33
C ILE A 512 -11.49 -23.20 -17.93
N VAL A 513 -10.60 -22.39 -17.36
CA VAL A 513 -9.19 -22.79 -17.18
C VAL A 513 -8.73 -22.71 -15.73
N ASP A 514 -8.10 -23.80 -15.28
CA ASP A 514 -7.32 -23.84 -14.04
C ASP A 514 -5.86 -23.41 -14.37
N LYS A 515 -4.85 -24.23 -14.07
CA LYS A 515 -3.44 -24.04 -14.46
C LYS A 515 -3.19 -24.51 -15.91
N ILE A 516 -3.41 -23.63 -16.89
CA ILE A 516 -3.14 -23.91 -18.31
C ILE A 516 -1.74 -23.47 -18.75
N ASP A 517 -1.04 -24.32 -19.50
CA ASP A 517 0.31 -24.03 -19.99
C ASP A 517 0.34 -23.30 -21.36
N ASP A 518 1.53 -22.85 -21.77
CA ASP A 518 1.71 -22.10 -23.02
C ASP A 518 1.39 -22.93 -24.28
N THR A 519 1.61 -24.25 -24.25
CA THR A 519 1.35 -25.16 -25.38
C THR A 519 -0.15 -25.41 -25.53
N GLU A 520 -0.86 -25.53 -24.41
CA GLU A 520 -2.29 -25.78 -24.36
C GLU A 520 -3.09 -24.55 -24.79
N GLN A 521 -2.66 -23.36 -24.37
CA GLN A 521 -3.24 -22.12 -24.88
C GLN A 521 -3.06 -21.96 -26.39
N ARG A 522 -1.96 -22.45 -26.98
CA ARG A 522 -1.73 -22.40 -28.43
C ARG A 522 -2.68 -23.30 -29.20
N MET A 523 -3.16 -24.38 -28.60
CA MET A 523 -4.19 -25.25 -29.19
C MET A 523 -5.58 -24.61 -29.20
N ALA A 524 -5.79 -23.50 -28.49
CA ALA A 524 -7.09 -22.84 -28.43
C ALA A 524 -7.46 -22.18 -29.79
N PRO A 525 -8.75 -22.24 -30.17
CA PRO A 525 -9.26 -21.59 -31.38
C PRO A 525 -9.08 -20.07 -31.36
N LYS A 526 -9.00 -19.46 -32.55
CA LYS A 526 -9.02 -18.00 -32.68
C LYS A 526 -10.31 -17.42 -32.08
N GLY A 527 -10.18 -16.34 -31.30
CA GLY A 527 -11.31 -15.70 -30.62
C GLY A 527 -11.81 -16.47 -29.39
N THR A 528 -10.99 -17.35 -28.81
CA THR A 528 -11.33 -18.04 -27.56
C THR A 528 -11.39 -17.04 -26.41
N VAL A 529 -12.37 -17.22 -25.52
CA VAL A 529 -12.51 -16.53 -24.25
C VAL A 529 -12.04 -17.48 -23.14
N PHE A 530 -10.93 -17.13 -22.50
CA PHE A 530 -10.39 -17.82 -21.34
C PHE A 530 -11.02 -17.24 -20.07
N ILE A 531 -11.70 -18.10 -19.31
CA ILE A 531 -12.35 -17.80 -18.04
C ILE A 531 -11.59 -18.55 -16.94
N PRO A 532 -10.69 -17.88 -16.21
CA PRO A 532 -9.94 -18.53 -15.15
C PRO A 532 -10.83 -18.89 -13.95
N ILE A 533 -10.59 -20.06 -13.37
CA ILE A 533 -11.18 -20.51 -12.09
C ILE A 533 -10.16 -20.47 -10.94
N THR A 534 -8.94 -20.02 -11.22
CA THR A 534 -7.81 -19.95 -10.30
C THR A 534 -7.72 -18.62 -9.59
N GLN A 535 -7.03 -18.64 -8.45
CA GLN A 535 -6.61 -17.44 -7.73
C GLN A 535 -5.46 -16.69 -8.37
N PHE A 536 -4.84 -17.20 -9.43
CA PHE A 536 -3.73 -16.56 -10.14
C PHE A 536 -4.07 -16.40 -11.61
N PRO A 537 -3.75 -15.27 -12.25
CA PRO A 537 -4.11 -15.03 -13.63
C PRO A 537 -3.28 -15.93 -14.55
N PRO A 538 -3.87 -16.48 -15.62
CA PRO A 538 -3.11 -17.22 -16.61
C PRO A 538 -2.18 -16.27 -17.38
N LYS A 539 -1.03 -16.80 -17.81
CA LYS A 539 -0.15 -16.07 -18.73
C LYS A 539 -0.86 -15.86 -20.06
N LYS A 540 -0.86 -14.63 -20.59
CA LYS A 540 -1.53 -14.29 -21.85
C LYS A 540 -0.63 -14.62 -23.05
N VAL A 541 -0.83 -15.78 -23.67
CA VAL A 541 0.01 -16.25 -24.80
C VAL A 541 -0.56 -15.84 -26.17
N ARG A 542 -1.89 -15.84 -26.33
CA ARG A 542 -2.57 -15.61 -27.61
C ARG A 542 -3.20 -14.22 -27.67
N LYS A 543 -2.69 -13.32 -28.52
CA LYS A 543 -3.22 -11.96 -28.68
C LYS A 543 -4.60 -11.90 -29.36
N ASP A 544 -4.96 -12.96 -30.08
CA ASP A 544 -6.24 -13.11 -30.78
C ASP A 544 -7.34 -13.80 -29.95
N CYS A 545 -7.10 -13.93 -28.64
CA CYS A 545 -8.02 -14.48 -27.65
C CYS A 545 -8.29 -13.45 -26.54
N THR A 546 -9.43 -13.58 -25.87
CA THR A 546 -9.80 -12.76 -24.71
C THR A 546 -9.48 -13.50 -23.42
N TYR A 547 -8.82 -12.84 -22.48
CA TYR A 547 -8.55 -13.40 -21.14
C TYR A 547 -9.32 -12.59 -20.12
N LEU A 548 -10.30 -13.21 -19.47
CA LEU A 548 -11.00 -12.60 -18.36
C LEU A 548 -10.10 -12.57 -17.12
N SER A 549 -10.40 -11.67 -16.19
CA SER A 549 -9.73 -11.63 -14.90
C SER A 549 -10.02 -12.89 -14.08
N THR A 550 -9.14 -13.19 -13.12
CA THR A 550 -9.48 -14.11 -12.02
C THR A 550 -10.80 -13.69 -11.36
N PRO A 551 -11.59 -14.63 -10.81
CA PRO A 551 -12.84 -14.35 -10.10
C PRO A 551 -12.70 -13.16 -9.14
N ALA A 552 -13.32 -12.04 -9.50
CA ALA A 552 -13.22 -10.77 -8.81
C ALA A 552 -14.42 -9.88 -9.14
N MET A 553 -14.68 -8.91 -8.27
CA MET A 553 -15.79 -7.98 -8.42
C MET A 553 -15.35 -6.57 -8.00
N LYS A 554 -15.98 -5.55 -8.59
CA LYS A 554 -15.86 -4.16 -8.14
C LYS A 554 -16.52 -4.03 -6.77
N ILE A 555 -15.83 -3.38 -5.83
CA ILE A 555 -16.32 -3.14 -4.48
C ILE A 555 -17.26 -1.92 -4.43
N PRO A 556 -18.22 -1.88 -3.48
CA PRO A 556 -19.10 -0.72 -3.32
C PRO A 556 -18.33 0.55 -2.96
N GLU A 557 -18.87 1.71 -3.36
CA GLU A 557 -18.29 3.04 -3.04
C GLU A 557 -18.26 3.32 -1.53
N THR A 558 -19.16 2.71 -0.77
CA THR A 558 -19.20 2.83 0.70
C THR A 558 -18.02 2.15 1.41
N MET A 559 -17.21 1.36 0.70
CA MET A 559 -16.00 0.77 1.26
C MET A 559 -14.89 1.81 1.35
N GLN A 560 -14.31 1.93 2.54
CA GLN A 560 -13.34 2.95 2.94
C GLN A 560 -11.98 2.33 3.27
N ASN A 561 -10.95 3.18 3.25
CA ASN A 561 -9.54 2.82 3.40
C ASN A 561 -9.00 1.99 2.23
N ILE A 562 -9.45 2.31 1.01
CA ILE A 562 -9.01 1.63 -0.21
C ILE A 562 -7.99 2.52 -0.94
N HIS A 563 -6.71 2.24 -0.72
CA HIS A 563 -5.57 3.00 -1.27
C HIS A 563 -4.49 2.10 -1.89
N SER A 564 -4.73 0.80 -1.96
CA SER A 564 -3.88 -0.22 -2.58
C SER A 564 -4.71 -1.17 -3.45
N CYS A 565 -4.10 -1.70 -4.51
CA CYS A 565 -4.69 -2.73 -5.35
C CYS A 565 -4.46 -4.12 -4.75
N GLU A 566 -5.46 -4.99 -4.85
CA GLU A 566 -5.30 -6.40 -4.48
C GLU A 566 -4.56 -7.15 -5.60
N ASN A 567 -3.25 -7.30 -5.46
CA ASN A 567 -2.38 -7.97 -6.43
C ASN A 567 -2.44 -7.34 -7.84
N TRP A 568 -2.87 -8.10 -8.86
CA TRP A 568 -3.06 -7.66 -10.24
C TRP A 568 -4.46 -7.09 -10.52
N LEU A 569 -5.32 -7.00 -9.50
CA LEU A 569 -6.66 -6.47 -9.71
C LEU A 569 -6.62 -4.94 -9.83
N PRO A 570 -7.47 -4.34 -10.70
CA PRO A 570 -7.60 -2.89 -10.81
C PRO A 570 -7.99 -2.21 -9.48
N ARG A 571 -7.84 -0.89 -9.43
CA ARG A 571 -8.29 -0.08 -8.30
C ARG A 571 -9.77 -0.34 -8.00
N ARG A 572 -10.09 -0.48 -6.71
CA ARG A 572 -11.46 -0.79 -6.20
C ARG A 572 -12.03 -2.11 -6.75
N VAL A 573 -11.18 -3.09 -7.00
CA VAL A 573 -11.56 -4.46 -7.33
C VAL A 573 -10.95 -5.40 -6.31
N MET A 574 -11.73 -6.37 -5.86
CA MET A 574 -11.35 -7.33 -4.82
C MET A 574 -11.65 -8.74 -5.31
N SER A 575 -10.86 -9.72 -4.89
CA SER A 575 -11.06 -11.10 -5.33
C SER A 575 -12.35 -11.70 -4.73
N ALA A 576 -12.95 -12.64 -5.45
CA ALA A 576 -14.17 -13.30 -4.99
C ALA A 576 -13.96 -14.04 -3.66
N TRP A 577 -12.76 -14.56 -3.40
CA TRP A 577 -12.43 -15.25 -2.15
C TRP A 577 -12.39 -14.30 -0.95
N HIS A 578 -11.83 -13.10 -1.13
CA HIS A 578 -11.88 -12.05 -0.10
C HIS A 578 -13.31 -11.56 0.13
N ILE A 579 -14.07 -11.30 -0.93
CA ILE A 579 -15.47 -10.87 -0.84
C ILE A 579 -16.33 -11.94 -0.16
N ALA A 580 -16.09 -13.23 -0.38
CA ALA A 580 -16.83 -14.30 0.30
C ALA A 580 -16.70 -14.21 1.82
N GLY A 581 -15.51 -13.89 2.33
CA GLY A 581 -15.29 -13.61 3.76
C GLY A 581 -16.14 -12.43 4.27
N ILE A 582 -16.23 -11.37 3.48
CA ILE A 582 -17.09 -10.20 3.77
C ILE A 582 -18.56 -10.62 3.86
N LEU A 583 -19.04 -11.41 2.90
CA LEU A 583 -20.45 -11.85 2.88
C LEU A 583 -20.79 -12.74 4.07
N HIS A 584 -19.89 -13.62 4.51
CA HIS A 584 -20.12 -14.42 5.71
C HIS A 584 -20.37 -13.55 6.95
N VAL A 585 -19.64 -12.45 7.11
CA VAL A 585 -19.86 -11.51 8.21
C VAL A 585 -21.17 -10.76 8.04
N LEU A 586 -21.42 -10.18 6.85
CA LEU A 586 -22.60 -9.36 6.59
C LEU A 586 -23.92 -10.14 6.71
N GLU A 587 -23.89 -11.43 6.34
CA GLU A 587 -25.05 -12.31 6.36
C GLU A 587 -25.16 -13.14 7.65
N GLY A 588 -24.13 -13.09 8.52
CA GLY A 588 -24.10 -13.87 9.75
C GLY A 588 -24.09 -15.37 9.52
N TRP A 589 -23.46 -15.85 8.45
CA TRP A 589 -23.38 -17.29 8.18
C TRP A 589 -22.47 -17.98 9.19
N SER A 590 -23.02 -18.98 9.87
CA SER A 590 -22.35 -19.69 10.97
C SER A 590 -21.51 -20.88 10.52
N THR A 591 -21.56 -21.25 9.25
CA THR A 591 -20.84 -22.41 8.69
C THR A 591 -19.43 -22.03 8.29
N HIS A 592 -18.50 -22.98 8.44
CA HIS A 592 -17.22 -22.92 7.75
C HIS A 592 -17.45 -23.17 6.26
N GLU A 593 -16.66 -22.53 5.40
CA GLU A 593 -16.54 -22.85 3.99
C GLU A 593 -15.11 -23.36 3.76
N CYS A 594 -14.88 -24.65 4.02
CA CYS A 594 -13.57 -25.28 3.93
C CYS A 594 -13.70 -26.73 3.45
N GLY A 595 -12.59 -27.41 3.14
CA GLY A 595 -12.65 -28.77 2.63
C GLY A 595 -13.48 -28.83 1.34
N ASP A 596 -14.45 -29.75 1.29
CA ASP A 596 -15.41 -29.88 0.20
C ASP A 596 -16.70 -29.04 0.40
N ASP A 597 -16.92 -28.48 1.59
CA ASP A 597 -18.13 -27.71 1.94
C ASP A 597 -18.11 -26.33 1.31
N MET A 598 -19.12 -26.00 0.49
CA MET A 598 -19.19 -24.75 -0.26
C MET A 598 -20.48 -24.00 0.05
N MET A 599 -20.44 -22.67 0.05
CA MET A 599 -21.69 -21.91 0.08
C MET A 599 -22.50 -22.09 -1.19
N ASP A 600 -23.83 -22.12 -1.02
CA ASP A 600 -24.75 -22.18 -2.16
C ASP A 600 -24.45 -21.02 -3.11
N VAL A 601 -24.23 -21.37 -4.37
CA VAL A 601 -23.64 -20.45 -5.35
C VAL A 601 -24.59 -19.29 -5.66
N GLU A 602 -25.89 -19.55 -5.80
CA GLU A 602 -26.86 -18.49 -6.09
C GLU A 602 -27.13 -17.65 -4.83
N LYS A 603 -27.12 -18.26 -3.63
CA LYS A 603 -27.19 -17.52 -2.36
C LYS A 603 -26.00 -16.58 -2.19
N ALA A 604 -24.77 -17.05 -2.42
CA ALA A 604 -23.56 -16.25 -2.33
C ALA A 604 -23.56 -15.12 -3.36
N TRP A 605 -23.93 -15.42 -4.61
CA TRP A 605 -24.07 -14.43 -5.67
C TRP A 605 -25.11 -13.36 -5.34
N ALA A 606 -26.32 -13.77 -4.94
CA ALA A 606 -27.39 -12.83 -4.59
C ALA A 606 -27.01 -11.93 -3.42
N ALA A 607 -26.31 -12.46 -2.41
CA ALA A 607 -25.77 -11.67 -1.31
C ALA A 607 -24.73 -10.65 -1.79
N ALA A 608 -23.82 -11.05 -2.69
CA ALA A 608 -22.83 -10.13 -3.28
C ALA A 608 -23.50 -8.94 -3.97
N ILE A 609 -24.46 -9.20 -4.86
CA ILE A 609 -25.17 -8.14 -5.57
C ILE A 609 -25.95 -7.24 -4.61
N ARG A 610 -26.63 -7.82 -3.61
CA ARG A 610 -27.41 -7.06 -2.60
C ARG A 610 -26.54 -6.10 -1.79
N HIS A 611 -25.29 -6.47 -1.50
CA HIS A 611 -24.34 -5.61 -0.78
C HIS A 611 -23.53 -4.67 -1.69
N GLY A 612 -23.89 -4.58 -2.97
CA GLY A 612 -23.34 -3.60 -3.91
C GLY A 612 -22.02 -4.02 -4.56
N PHE A 613 -21.65 -5.31 -4.49
CA PHE A 613 -20.55 -5.84 -5.29
C PHE A 613 -21.01 -6.02 -6.73
N VAL A 614 -20.21 -5.53 -7.69
CA VAL A 614 -20.58 -5.54 -9.11
C VAL A 614 -19.62 -6.45 -9.87
N PRO A 615 -20.11 -7.41 -10.68
CA PRO A 615 -19.25 -8.25 -11.51
C PRO A 615 -18.42 -7.41 -12.47
N LEU A 616 -17.19 -7.83 -12.75
CA LEU A 616 -16.37 -7.20 -13.78
C LEU A 616 -17.00 -7.52 -15.14
N THR A 617 -17.76 -6.60 -15.71
CA THR A 617 -18.16 -6.70 -17.12
C THR A 617 -16.92 -6.60 -17.98
N LYS A 618 -16.82 -7.46 -19.02
CA LYS A 618 -15.69 -7.62 -19.94
C LYS A 618 -14.85 -6.34 -20.06
N ALA A 619 -13.63 -6.40 -19.53
CA ALA A 619 -12.60 -5.37 -19.73
C ALA A 619 -12.23 -5.24 -21.21
#